data_AF-A0A5A7QK42-F1
#
_entry.id   AF-A0A5A7QK42-F1
#
_cell.length_a   1.000
_cell.length_b   1.000
_cell.length_c   1.000
_cell.angle_alpha   90.00
_cell.angle_beta   90.00
_cell.angle_gamma   90.00
#
_symmetry.space_group_name_H-M   'P 1'
#
loop_
_entity.id
_entity.type
_entity.pdbx_description
1 polymer ?
#
loop_
_entity_poly.entity_id
_entity_poly.type
_entity_poly.pdbx_seq_one_letter_code
_entity_poly.pdbx_strand_id
1 'polypeptide(L)'
;MSGSVCLDVINQTWSPMFDLVNVFEVFLPQLLLYPNPSDPLNGEAAALMMRDRTAYEQRVKEYCQKYAKPEDIGAPEEEKSSDDEMSENEYDSSDEAIVGKADP
;
A
#
# COMPACT_ATOMS: atom_id res chain seq x y z
N MET A 1 6.41 6.79 -11.21
CA MET A 1 5.68 7.89 -10.54
C MET A 1 6.70 8.74 -9.78
N SER A 2 6.58 10.07 -9.77
CA SER A 2 7.64 11.00 -9.35
C SER A 2 7.79 11.22 -7.82
N GLY A 3 6.95 10.60 -6.98
CA GLY A 3 6.94 10.84 -5.53
C GLY A 3 6.54 12.26 -5.10
N SER A 4 6.15 13.12 -6.06
CA SER A 4 5.81 14.52 -5.82
C SER A 4 4.51 14.68 -5.05
N VAL A 5 4.48 15.65 -4.13
CA VAL A 5 3.27 16.08 -3.41
C VAL A 5 2.59 17.22 -4.18
N CYS A 6 1.26 17.26 -4.20
CA CYS A 6 0.50 18.27 -4.94
C CYS A 6 0.74 19.67 -4.38
N LEU A 7 1.17 20.59 -5.25
CA LEU A 7 1.49 21.97 -4.88
C LEU A 7 0.25 22.73 -4.39
N ASP A 8 -0.91 22.48 -4.98
CA ASP A 8 -2.15 23.15 -4.59
C ASP A 8 -2.59 22.78 -3.18
N VAL A 9 -2.34 21.54 -2.76
CA VAL A 9 -2.62 21.09 -1.38
C VAL A 9 -1.67 21.75 -0.38
N ILE A 10 -0.41 21.96 -0.75
CA ILE A 10 0.58 22.69 0.07
C ILE A 10 0.15 24.16 0.21
N ASN A 11 -0.24 24.79 -0.90
CA ASN A 11 -0.64 26.21 -0.92
C ASN A 11 -1.92 26.50 -0.12
N GLN A 12 -2.81 25.53 0.07
CA GLN A 12 -4.00 25.70 0.92
C GLN A 12 -3.67 25.86 2.41
N THR A 13 -2.55 25.27 2.86
CA THR A 13 -2.16 25.28 4.28
C THR A 13 -0.98 26.23 4.55
N TRP A 14 -0.20 26.56 3.52
CA TRP A 14 0.96 27.44 3.67
C TRP A 14 0.56 28.91 3.85
N SER A 15 1.26 29.57 4.76
CA SER A 15 1.24 31.02 4.95
C SER A 15 2.67 31.47 5.24
N PRO A 16 3.05 32.73 4.96
CA PRO A 16 4.38 33.27 5.27
C PRO A 16 4.80 33.14 6.75
N MET A 17 3.83 32.87 7.65
CA MET A 17 4.06 32.64 9.07
C MET A 17 4.40 31.17 9.41
N PHE A 18 4.28 30.24 8.45
CA PHE A 18 4.59 28.82 8.67
C PHE A 18 6.08 28.56 8.50
N ASP A 19 6.67 28.02 9.56
CA ASP A 19 8.02 27.47 9.52
C ASP A 19 8.08 26.18 8.68
N LEU A 20 9.23 25.92 8.06
CA LEU A 20 9.49 24.69 7.29
C LEU A 20 9.31 23.43 8.15
N VAL A 21 9.59 23.53 9.44
CA VAL A 21 9.37 22.44 10.41
C VAL A 21 7.91 21.95 10.38
N ASN A 22 6.95 22.86 10.20
CA ASN A 22 5.53 22.50 10.15
C ASN A 22 5.17 21.62 8.94
N VAL A 23 5.99 21.63 7.88
CA VAL A 23 5.78 20.73 6.73
C VAL A 23 5.89 19.28 7.18
N PHE A 24 6.89 18.98 8.00
CA PHE A 24 7.17 17.63 8.49
C PHE A 24 6.34 17.27 9.72
N GLU A 25 6.13 18.22 10.64
CA GLU A 25 5.45 17.95 11.90
C GLU A 25 3.92 17.99 11.80
N VAL A 26 3.38 18.74 10.84
CA VAL A 26 1.92 18.98 10.73
C VAL A 26 1.39 18.58 9.37
N PHE A 27 1.89 19.19 8.30
CA PHE A 27 1.29 19.06 6.97
C PHE A 27 1.34 17.62 6.43
N LEU A 28 2.53 17.01 6.37
CA LEU A 28 2.68 15.65 5.84
C LEU A 28 1.92 14.61 6.67
N PRO A 29 1.99 14.60 8.02
CA PRO A 29 1.18 13.71 8.84
C PRO A 29 -0.33 13.87 8.61
N GLN A 30 -0.83 15.12 8.52
CA GLN A 30 -2.25 15.37 8.26
C GLN A 30 -2.67 14.91 6.86
N LEU A 31 -1.84 15.13 5.85
CA LEU A 31 -2.11 14.68 4.47
C LEU A 31 -2.16 13.16 4.35
N LEU A 32 -1.26 12.44 5.04
CA LEU A 32 -1.24 10.97 5.03
C LEU A 32 -2.43 10.37 5.78
N LEU A 33 -2.91 11.05 6.84
CA LEU A 33 -4.08 10.63 7.59
C LEU A 33 -5.38 10.91 6.82
N TYR A 34 -5.45 12.05 6.13
CA TYR A 34 -6.62 12.53 5.39
C TYR A 34 -6.25 12.90 3.95
N PRO A 35 -6.03 11.92 3.07
CA PRO A 35 -5.77 12.17 1.66
C PRO A 35 -6.97 12.81 0.98
N ASN A 36 -6.73 13.67 -0.02
CA ASN A 36 -7.77 14.32 -0.83
C ASN A 36 -8.06 13.51 -2.11
N PRO A 37 -9.17 12.74 -2.19
CA PRO A 37 -9.53 11.98 -3.39
C PRO A 37 -10.12 12.84 -4.52
N SER A 38 -10.50 14.09 -4.25
CA SER A 38 -11.21 14.95 -5.21
C SER A 38 -10.28 15.55 -6.27
N ASP A 39 -8.98 15.59 -5.99
CA ASP A 39 -7.95 16.08 -6.92
C ASP A 39 -6.66 15.23 -6.78
N PRO A 40 -6.66 13.99 -7.32
CA PRO A 40 -5.60 13.03 -7.04
C PRO A 40 -4.44 13.10 -8.04
N LEU A 41 -3.21 13.22 -7.52
CA LEU A 41 -2.00 12.96 -8.32
C LEU A 41 -1.83 11.48 -8.67
N ASN A 42 -2.35 10.59 -7.83
CA ASN A 42 -2.40 9.15 -8.09
C ASN A 42 -3.87 8.71 -8.18
N GLY A 43 -4.38 8.68 -9.42
CA GLY A 43 -5.77 8.31 -9.69
C GLY A 43 -6.12 6.87 -9.29
N GLU A 44 -5.17 5.94 -9.37
CA GLU A 44 -5.39 4.54 -8.96
C GLU A 44 -5.61 4.43 -7.46
N ALA A 45 -4.73 5.09 -6.68
CA ALA A 45 -4.83 5.13 -5.22
C ALA A 45 -6.14 5.78 -4.76
N ALA A 46 -6.54 6.89 -5.41
CA ALA A 46 -7.80 7.56 -5.11
C ALA A 46 -9.03 6.71 -5.44
N ALA A 47 -9.05 6.08 -6.62
CA ALA A 47 -10.14 5.19 -7.01
C ALA A 47 -10.26 3.98 -6.07
N LEU A 48 -9.12 3.38 -5.70
CA LEU A 48 -9.09 2.27 -4.74
C LEU A 48 -9.62 2.70 -3.38
N MET A 49 -9.14 3.85 -2.87
CA MET A 49 -9.60 4.38 -1.59
C MET A 49 -11.10 4.68 -1.55
N MET A 50 -11.66 5.23 -2.64
CA MET A 50 -13.09 5.55 -2.75
C MET A 50 -13.95 4.29 -2.88
N ARG A 51 -13.46 3.25 -3.57
CA ARG A 51 -14.20 2.00 -3.81
C ARG A 51 -14.10 1.01 -2.63
N ASP A 52 -12.90 0.85 -2.09
CA ASP A 52 -12.57 -0.12 -1.05
C ASP A 52 -11.42 0.40 -0.18
N ARG A 53 -11.80 1.00 0.95
CA ARG A 53 -10.86 1.56 1.91
C ARG A 53 -9.96 0.49 2.54
N THR A 54 -10.46 -0.71 2.78
CA THR A 54 -9.69 -1.79 3.41
C THR A 54 -8.62 -2.30 2.46
N ALA A 55 -8.94 -2.47 1.18
CA ALA A 55 -7.94 -2.83 0.17
C ALA A 55 -6.88 -1.75 -0.01
N TYR A 56 -7.27 -0.46 0.02
CA TYR A 56 -6.32 0.65 0.01
C TYR A 56 -5.34 0.58 1.19
N GLU A 57 -5.85 0.39 2.41
CA GLU A 57 -5.00 0.30 3.62
C GLU A 57 -4.04 -0.88 3.57
N GLN A 58 -4.50 -2.03 3.08
CA GLN A 58 -3.65 -3.20 2.88
C GLN A 58 -2.54 -2.92 1.86
N ARG A 59 -2.89 -2.29 0.73
CA ARG A 59 -1.93 -1.90 -0.31
C ARG A 59 -0.89 -0.91 0.23
N VAL A 60 -1.30 0.07 1.03
CA VAL A 60 -0.38 1.03 1.66
C VAL A 60 0.61 0.30 2.57
N LYS A 61 0.15 -0.66 3.40
CA LYS A 61 1.03 -1.45 4.27
C LYS A 61 2.06 -2.25 3.48
N GLU A 62 1.66 -2.89 2.39
CA GLU A 62 2.56 -3.61 1.48
C GLU A 62 3.64 -2.68 0.89
N TYR A 63 3.25 -1.47 0.46
CA TYR A 63 4.20 -0.49 -0.07
C TYR A 63 5.16 0.00 1.01
N CYS A 64 4.68 0.28 2.22
CA CYS A 64 5.55 0.66 3.33
C CYS A 64 6.60 -0.41 3.61
N GLN A 65 6.20 -1.68 3.59
CA GLN A 65 7.12 -2.80 3.80
C GLN A 65 8.10 -3.01 2.64
N LYS A 66 7.76 -2.61 1.42
CA LYS A 66 8.60 -2.80 0.25
C LYS A 66 9.55 -1.63 -0.03
N TYR A 67 9.16 -0.41 0.32
CA TYR A 67 9.83 0.81 -0.15
C TYR A 67 10.15 1.84 0.95
N ALA A 68 9.66 1.67 2.17
CA ALA A 68 9.79 2.67 3.23
C ALA A 68 10.32 2.07 4.54
N LYS A 69 11.25 1.11 4.45
CA LYS A 69 11.90 0.56 5.64
C LYS A 69 13.07 1.43 6.08
N PRO A 70 13.40 1.43 7.39
CA PRO A 70 14.58 2.14 7.89
C PRO A 70 15.88 1.70 7.21
N GLU A 71 15.95 0.43 6.81
CA GLU A 71 17.11 -0.15 6.12
C GLU A 71 17.32 0.39 4.70
N ASP A 72 16.27 0.93 4.07
CA ASP A 72 16.33 1.50 2.72
C ASP A 72 16.84 2.96 2.74
N ILE A 73 16.92 3.59 3.92
CA ILE A 73 17.37 4.97 4.09
C ILE A 73 18.91 5.02 3.97
N GLY A 74 19.40 5.21 2.74
CA GLY A 74 20.82 5.41 2.44
C GLY A 74 21.51 4.25 1.72
N ALA A 75 20.77 3.22 1.31
CA ALA A 75 21.29 2.23 0.36
C ALA A 75 21.34 2.84 -1.05
N PRO A 76 22.47 2.77 -1.78
CA PRO A 76 22.46 3.08 -3.21
C PRO A 76 21.48 2.12 -3.91
N GLU A 77 20.78 2.62 -4.92
CA GLU A 77 19.78 1.85 -5.68
C GLU A 77 20.45 0.61 -6.31
N GLU A 78 20.36 -0.54 -5.64
CA GLU A 78 20.62 -1.83 -6.26
C GLU A 78 19.28 -2.38 -6.78
N GLU A 79 19.16 -2.41 -8.11
CA GLU A 79 18.13 -3.08 -8.90
C GLU A 79 17.82 -4.48 -8.33
N LYS A 80 16.82 -4.60 -7.45
CA LYS A 80 16.34 -5.91 -7.01
C LYS A 80 15.48 -6.52 -8.11
N SER A 81 16.15 -7.30 -8.94
CA SER A 81 15.56 -8.31 -9.83
C SER A 81 14.52 -9.13 -9.05
N SER A 82 13.26 -8.99 -9.45
CA SER A 82 12.11 -9.74 -8.94
C SER A 82 12.17 -11.17 -9.45
N ASP A 83 12.84 -12.05 -8.72
CA ASP A 83 12.77 -13.50 -8.89
C ASP A 83 11.89 -14.06 -7.76
N ASP A 84 10.58 -14.12 -8.01
CA ASP A 84 9.59 -14.75 -7.14
C ASP A 84 9.25 -16.11 -7.77
N GLU A 85 10.03 -17.13 -7.41
CA GLU A 85 9.79 -18.52 -7.82
C GLU A 85 9.55 -19.40 -6.58
N MET A 86 8.47 -20.20 -6.69
CA MET A 86 8.08 -21.42 -5.94
C MET A 86 7.36 -21.25 -4.59
N SER A 87 6.33 -22.02 -4.24
CA SER A 87 6.03 -23.39 -4.69
C SER A 87 4.53 -23.73 -4.75
N GLU A 88 4.16 -24.47 -5.78
CA GLU A 88 2.92 -25.26 -5.82
C GLU A 88 3.03 -26.43 -4.84
N ASN A 89 2.07 -26.56 -3.92
CA ASN A 89 1.87 -27.79 -3.17
C ASN A 89 0.48 -28.33 -3.52
N GLU A 90 0.48 -29.25 -4.49
CA GLU A 90 -0.60 -30.20 -4.76
C GLU A 90 -0.91 -30.97 -3.48
N TYR A 91 -2.11 -30.80 -2.92
CA TYR A 91 -2.64 -31.76 -1.96
C TYR A 91 -3.30 -32.90 -2.73
N ASP A 92 -2.52 -33.98 -2.78
CA ASP A 92 -2.81 -35.31 -3.26
C ASP A 92 -4.19 -35.83 -2.83
N SER A 93 -4.93 -36.33 -3.81
CA SER A 93 -6.23 -36.96 -3.68
C SER A 93 -6.03 -38.40 -3.19
N SER A 94 -6.39 -38.70 -1.95
CA SER A 94 -6.48 -40.07 -1.46
C SER A 94 -7.92 -40.59 -1.52
N ASP A 95 -8.04 -41.69 -2.26
CA ASP A 95 -9.19 -42.42 -2.74
C ASP A 95 -9.85 -43.32 -1.67
N GLU A 96 -11.18 -43.44 -1.76
CA GLU A 96 -12.06 -44.60 -1.49
C GLU A 96 -11.93 -45.47 -0.22
N ALA A 97 -13.01 -45.50 0.57
CA ALA A 97 -13.46 -46.72 1.27
C ALA A 97 -15.00 -46.77 1.38
N ILE A 98 -15.61 -47.53 0.47
CA ILE A 98 -17.02 -47.92 0.46
C ILE A 98 -17.26 -48.90 1.62
N VAL A 99 -18.18 -48.61 2.54
CA VAL A 99 -18.82 -49.62 3.40
C VAL A 99 -20.31 -49.35 3.47
N GLY A 100 -21.06 -50.12 2.68
CA GLY A 100 -22.52 -50.10 2.67
C GLY A 100 -23.12 -50.64 3.97
N LYS A 101 -24.27 -50.08 4.34
CA LYS A 101 -25.28 -50.77 5.14
C LYS A 101 -26.67 -50.48 4.58
N ALA A 102 -27.27 -51.51 4.01
CA ALA A 102 -28.71 -51.65 3.84
C ALA A 102 -29.10 -52.93 4.59
N ASP A 103 -30.16 -52.87 5.42
CA ASP A 103 -31.01 -54.00 5.83
C ASP A 103 -32.03 -53.53 6.89
N PRO A 104 -33.18 -54.21 7.09
CA PRO A 104 -33.98 -55.06 6.20
C PRO A 104 -35.40 -54.51 5.93
#